data_AF-A0A7J9W0X2-F1
#
_entry.id   AF-A0A7J9W0X2-F1
#
_cell.length_a   1.000
_cell.length_b   1.000
_cell.length_c   1.000
_cell.angle_alpha   90.00
_cell.angle_beta   90.00
_cell.angle_gamma   90.00
#
_symmetry.space_group_name_H-M   'P 1'
#
loop_
_entity.id
_entity.type
_entity.pdbx_description
1 polymer ?
#
loop_
_entity_poly.entity_id
_entity_poly.type
_entity_poly.pdbx_seq_one_letter_code
_entity_poly.pdbx_strand_id
1 'polypeptide(L)'
;MTLDLLLRRSLPEAVADLDAVLRRGSVPLPAVRAMVASRSDKGVVQARQAVELADPRAESRPESRMRVLLVLDGLCPEPQYWLEDSRGRLARVRSGLPCTPCGGRVRRCLA
;
A
#
# COMPACT_ATOMS: atom_id res chain seq x y z
N MET A 1 -6.58 19.83 5.41
CA MET A 1 -6.27 19.94 3.96
C MET A 1 -5.73 18.64 3.33
N THR A 2 -5.75 17.50 4.02
CA THR A 2 -5.19 16.23 3.48
C THR A 2 -6.19 15.41 2.65
N LEU A 3 -7.50 15.59 2.90
CA LEU A 3 -8.54 14.75 2.29
C LEU A 3 -8.78 15.07 0.81
N ASP A 4 -8.58 16.32 0.38
CA ASP A 4 -8.72 16.73 -1.02
C ASP A 4 -7.80 15.92 -1.96
N LEU A 5 -6.63 15.50 -1.48
CA LEU A 5 -5.71 14.65 -2.23
C LEU A 5 -6.33 13.27 -2.52
N LEU A 6 -7.14 12.73 -1.60
CA LEU A 6 -7.81 11.44 -1.80
C LEU A 6 -8.99 11.54 -2.78
N LEU A 7 -9.65 12.71 -2.80
CA LEU A 7 -10.87 12.92 -3.57
C LEU A 7 -10.62 13.31 -5.03
N ARG A 8 -9.45 13.89 -5.34
CA ARG A 8 -9.20 14.55 -6.64
C ARG A 8 -8.07 13.96 -7.49
N ARG A 9 -7.23 13.09 -6.94
CA ARG A 9 -6.11 12.47 -7.69
C ARG A 9 -6.52 11.09 -8.20
N SER A 10 -5.71 10.47 -9.04
CA SER A 10 -5.89 9.04 -9.37
C SER A 10 -5.67 8.17 -8.13
N LEU A 11 -6.25 6.97 -8.10
CA LEU A 11 -6.12 6.05 -6.97
C LEU A 11 -4.66 5.79 -6.54
N PRO A 12 -3.69 5.51 -7.45
CA PRO A 12 -2.29 5.33 -7.05
C PRO A 12 -1.64 6.59 -6.44
N GLU A 13 -1.99 7.78 -6.93
CA GLU A 13 -1.50 9.05 -6.35
C GLU A 13 -2.11 9.31 -4.98
N ALA A 14 -3.41 9.07 -4.82
CA ALA A 14 -4.13 9.23 -3.57
C ALA A 14 -3.55 8.34 -2.47
N VAL A 15 -3.28 7.06 -2.78
CA VAL A 15 -2.62 6.13 -1.85
C VAL A 15 -1.21 6.57 -1.53
N ALA A 16 -0.42 6.99 -2.52
CA ALA A 16 0.95 7.45 -2.29
C ALA A 16 1.04 8.68 -1.39
N ASP A 17 0.08 9.61 -1.54
CA ASP A 17 -0.03 10.77 -0.65
C ASP A 17 -0.48 10.36 0.75
N LEU A 18 -1.46 9.45 0.85
CA LEU A 18 -1.94 8.92 2.12
C LEU A 18 -0.82 8.22 2.90
N ASP A 19 -0.09 7.30 2.27
CA ASP A 19 1.04 6.57 2.86
C ASP A 19 2.11 7.56 3.36
N ALA A 20 2.42 8.60 2.59
CA ALA A 20 3.39 9.62 2.98
C ALA A 20 2.95 10.39 4.24
N VAL A 21 1.65 10.69 4.37
CA VAL A 21 1.10 11.37 5.55
C VAL A 21 1.07 10.44 6.76
N LEU A 22 0.60 9.21 6.58
CA LEU A 22 0.52 8.20 7.64
C LEU A 22 1.91 7.87 8.19
N ARG A 23 2.91 7.73 7.31
CA ARG A 23 4.32 7.48 7.69
C ARG A 23 4.92 8.61 8.50
N ARG A 24 4.50 9.86 8.28
CA ARG A 24 4.91 11.02 9.08
C ARG A 24 4.22 11.08 10.45
N GLY A 25 3.25 10.20 10.72
CA GLY A 25 2.50 10.18 11.96
C GLY A 25 1.55 11.38 12.14
N SER A 26 1.27 12.13 11.07
CA SER A 26 0.46 13.35 11.16
C SER A 26 -1.03 13.09 11.40
N VAL A 27 -1.51 11.91 11.02
CA VAL A 27 -2.87 11.43 11.30
C VAL A 27 -2.86 9.89 11.35
N PRO A 28 -3.57 9.26 12.29
CA PRO A 28 -3.68 7.81 12.33
C PRO A 28 -4.70 7.30 11.29
N LEU A 29 -4.44 6.15 10.68
CA LEU A 29 -5.30 5.54 9.65
C LEU A 29 -6.77 5.35 10.12
N PRO A 30 -7.06 4.93 11.37
CA PRO A 30 -8.44 4.87 11.87
C PRO A 30 -9.19 6.20 11.82
N ALA A 31 -8.52 7.33 12.05
CA ALA A 31 -9.15 8.64 11.97
C ALA A 31 -9.51 8.99 10.53
N VAL A 32 -8.61 8.72 9.57
CA VAL A 32 -8.90 8.92 8.13
C VAL A 32 -10.05 8.03 7.68
N ARG A 33 -10.09 6.78 8.12
CA ARG A 33 -11.17 5.82 7.86
C ARG A 33 -12.52 6.34 8.35
N ALA A 34 -12.58 6.85 9.57
CA ALA A 34 -13.81 7.45 10.13
C ALA A 34 -14.24 8.68 9.32
N MET A 35 -13.30 9.53 8.90
CA MET A 35 -13.58 10.72 8.09
C MET A 35 -14.16 10.41 6.71
N VAL A 36 -13.69 9.35 6.03
CA VAL A 36 -14.25 8.95 4.71
C VAL A 36 -15.56 8.15 4.84
N ALA A 37 -15.78 7.50 5.98
CA ALA A 37 -17.02 6.76 6.22
C ALA A 37 -18.23 7.68 6.35
N SER A 38 -18.08 8.83 7.01
CA SER A 38 -19.16 9.81 7.24
C SER A 38 -19.50 10.70 6.04
N ARG A 39 -18.84 10.51 4.90
CA ARG A 39 -18.94 11.35 3.70
C ARG A 39 -19.74 10.69 2.57
N SER A 40 -20.37 11.51 1.73
CA SER A 40 -21.18 11.07 0.57
C SER A 40 -20.95 11.89 -0.69
N ASP A 41 -19.90 12.70 -0.72
CA ASP A 41 -19.55 13.60 -1.81
C ASP A 41 -18.77 12.91 -2.94
N LYS A 42 -18.68 13.61 -4.08
CA LYS A 42 -17.98 13.12 -5.28
C LYS A 42 -16.53 12.77 -4.96
N GLY A 43 -16.12 11.55 -5.30
CA GLY A 43 -14.77 11.03 -5.05
C GLY A 43 -14.64 10.23 -3.75
N VAL A 44 -15.67 10.18 -2.89
CA VAL A 44 -15.59 9.43 -1.62
C VAL A 44 -15.38 7.93 -1.82
N VAL A 45 -15.92 7.34 -2.89
CA VAL A 45 -15.72 5.91 -3.22
C VAL A 45 -14.23 5.63 -3.44
N GLN A 46 -13.57 6.47 -4.22
CA GLN A 46 -12.13 6.34 -4.46
C GLN A 46 -11.32 6.61 -3.18
N ALA A 47 -11.74 7.59 -2.36
CA ALA A 47 -11.07 7.84 -1.08
C ALA A 47 -11.17 6.64 -0.13
N ARG A 48 -12.31 5.93 -0.11
CA ARG A 48 -12.45 4.66 0.64
C ARG A 48 -11.53 3.58 0.09
N GLN A 49 -11.47 3.42 -1.24
CA GLN A 49 -10.52 2.49 -1.87
C GLN A 49 -9.06 2.83 -1.52
N ALA A 50 -8.70 4.12 -1.51
CA ALA A 50 -7.36 4.55 -1.13
C ALA A 50 -7.04 4.21 0.33
N VAL A 51 -8.02 4.33 1.24
CA VAL A 51 -7.89 3.93 2.65
C VAL A 51 -7.70 2.42 2.80
N GLU A 52 -8.40 1.59 2.01
CA GLU A 52 -8.19 0.13 2.04
C GLU A 52 -6.82 -0.28 1.48
N LEU A 53 -6.32 0.46 0.49
CA LEU A 53 -5.03 0.20 -0.13
C LEU A 53 -3.86 0.87 0.58
N ALA A 54 -4.07 1.65 1.65
CA ALA A 54 -3.00 2.33 2.35
C ALA A 54 -2.09 1.35 3.09
N ASP A 55 -0.77 1.51 2.93
CA ASP A 55 0.24 0.81 3.72
C ASP A 55 1.40 1.78 4.04
N PRO A 56 1.46 2.35 5.25
CA PRO A 56 2.48 3.33 5.63
C PRO A 56 3.90 2.75 5.71
N ARG A 57 4.07 1.42 5.60
CA ARG A 57 5.39 0.77 5.53
C ARG A 57 6.11 1.06 4.22
N ALA A 58 5.39 1.46 3.17
CA ALA A 58 6.01 1.96 1.96
C ALA A 58 6.88 3.17 2.30
N GLU A 59 8.14 3.18 1.86
CA GLU A 59 9.13 4.19 2.19
C GLU A 59 9.07 5.40 1.24
N SER A 60 8.41 5.26 0.08
CA SER A 60 8.39 6.29 -0.96
C SER A 60 7.08 6.35 -1.76
N ARG A 61 6.79 7.50 -2.38
CA ARG A 61 5.61 7.67 -3.26
C ARG A 61 5.65 6.74 -4.49
N PRO A 62 6.78 6.59 -5.22
CA PRO A 62 6.86 5.65 -6.35
C PRO A 62 6.56 4.20 -5.96
N GLU A 63 7.03 3.76 -4.80
CA GLU A 63 6.75 2.43 -4.26
C GLU A 63 5.26 2.23 -3.97
N SER A 64 4.61 3.17 -3.26
CA SER A 64 3.16 3.10 -3.01
C SER A 64 2.36 3.02 -4.31
N ARG A 65 2.74 3.81 -5.33
CA ARG A 65 2.08 3.77 -6.65
C ARG A 65 2.23 2.40 -7.30
N MET A 66 3.46 1.87 -7.34
CA MET A 66 3.74 0.55 -7.91
C MET A 66 2.94 -0.54 -7.18
N ARG A 67 2.90 -0.48 -5.85
CA ARG A 67 2.12 -1.40 -5.01
C ARG A 67 0.64 -1.41 -5.39
N VAL A 68 0.03 -0.23 -5.54
CA VAL A 68 -1.37 -0.12 -5.97
C VAL A 68 -1.57 -0.72 -7.36
N LEU A 69 -0.71 -0.39 -8.32
CA LEU A 69 -0.82 -0.93 -9.68
C LEU A 69 -0.74 -2.46 -9.70
N LEU A 70 0.18 -3.05 -8.92
CA LEU A 70 0.30 -4.50 -8.77
C LEU A 70 -0.94 -5.12 -8.13
N VAL A 71 -1.50 -4.50 -7.08
CA VAL A 71 -2.74 -4.98 -6.44
C VAL A 71 -3.93 -4.91 -7.38
N LEU A 72 -4.04 -3.86 -8.19
CA LEU A 72 -5.08 -3.74 -9.20
C LEU A 72 -4.96 -4.81 -10.31
N ASP A 73 -3.76 -5.34 -10.52
CA ASP A 73 -3.47 -6.45 -11.45
C ASP A 73 -3.60 -7.84 -10.79
N GLY A 74 -4.09 -7.91 -9.55
CA GLY A 74 -4.30 -9.16 -8.80
C GLY A 74 -3.06 -9.73 -8.13
N LEU A 75 -1.97 -8.97 -8.06
CA LEU A 75 -0.74 -9.34 -7.38
C LEU A 75 -0.74 -8.85 -5.93
N CYS A 76 0.04 -9.51 -5.07
CA CYS A 76 0.05 -9.23 -3.63
C CYS A 76 1.45 -8.85 -3.16
N PRO A 77 1.93 -7.65 -3.53
CA PRO A 77 3.25 -7.15 -3.15
C PRO A 77 3.34 -6.91 -1.63
N GLU A 78 4.41 -7.40 -1.02
CA GLU A 78 4.74 -7.12 0.37
C GLU A 78 5.80 -6.02 0.45
N PRO A 79 5.52 -4.91 1.16
CA PRO A 79 6.54 -3.92 1.49
C PRO A 79 7.58 -4.54 2.44
N GLN A 80 8.83 -4.10 2.30
CA GLN A 80 9.94 -4.50 3.19
C GLN A 80 10.22 -6.02 3.21
N TYR A 81 10.32 -6.61 2.03
CA TYR A 81 10.57 -8.04 1.87
C TYR A 81 12.03 -8.39 2.22
N TRP A 82 12.22 -9.45 3.01
CA TRP A 82 13.53 -9.97 3.38
C TRP A 82 13.98 -11.03 2.37
N LEU A 83 15.12 -10.80 1.72
CA LEU A 83 15.82 -11.80 0.94
C LEU A 83 16.82 -12.51 1.83
N GLU A 84 16.74 -13.84 1.89
CA GLU A 84 17.78 -14.69 2.45
C GLU A 84 18.50 -15.39 1.30
N ASP A 85 19.83 -15.38 1.29
CA ASP A 85 20.59 -16.23 0.38
C ASP A 85 21.02 -17.56 1.02
N SER A 86 21.57 -18.47 0.21
CA SER A 86 22.05 -19.78 0.65
C SER A 86 23.19 -19.74 1.68
N ARG A 87 23.74 -18.55 1.98
CA ARG A 87 24.80 -18.31 2.96
C ARG A 87 24.27 -17.56 4.19
N GLY A 88 22.95 -17.35 4.29
CA GLY A 88 22.30 -16.68 5.40
C GLY A 88 22.45 -15.16 5.41
N ARG A 89 22.80 -14.52 4.27
CA ARG A 89 22.80 -13.05 4.20
C ARG A 89 21.38 -12.55 4.03
N LEU A 90 21.00 -11.60 4.88
CA LEU A 90 19.71 -10.94 4.86
C LEU A 90 19.84 -9.59 4.17
N ALA A 91 19.09 -9.38 3.09
CA ALA A 91 18.94 -8.06 2.47
C ALA A 91 17.47 -7.64 2.53
N ARG A 92 17.20 -6.41 2.95
CA ARG A 92 15.84 -5.86 2.94
C ARG A 92 15.59 -5.13 1.63
N VAL A 93 14.64 -5.63 0.85
CA VAL A 93 14.19 -4.99 -0.38
C VAL A 93 12.91 -4.22 -0.09
N ARG A 94 12.80 -3.06 -0.72
CA ARG A 94 11.68 -2.15 -0.54
C ARG A 94 10.33 -2.79 -0.92
N SER A 95 10.30 -3.54 -2.01
CA SER A 95 9.14 -4.35 -2.43
C SER A 95 9.57 -5.77 -2.80
N GLY A 96 8.75 -6.74 -2.41
CA GLY A 96 8.86 -8.12 -2.85
C GLY A 96 7.52 -8.67 -3.31
N LEU A 97 7.55 -9.67 -4.18
CA LEU A 97 6.38 -10.43 -4.59
C LEU A 97 6.60 -11.87 -4.14
N PRO A 98 5.82 -12.39 -3.18
CA PRO A 98 5.89 -13.81 -2.86
C PRO A 98 5.46 -14.62 -4.10
N CYS A 99 6.01 -15.82 -4.24
CA CYS A 99 5.71 -16.73 -5.36
C CYS A 99 4.22 -17.16 -5.45
N THR A 100 3.37 -16.74 -4.51
CA THR A 100 1.97 -17.14 -4.40
C THR A 100 1.03 -16.04 -4.91
N PRO A 101 0.12 -16.34 -5.85
CA PRO A 101 -1.05 -15.51 -6.08
C PRO A 101 -1.85 -15.40 -4.77
N CYS A 102 -2.60 -14.30 -4.59
CA CYS A 102 -3.48 -14.16 -3.45
C CYS A 102 -4.45 -15.35 -3.36
N GLY A 103 -4.22 -16.26 -2.40
CA GLY A 103 -5.06 -17.45 -2.14
C GLY A 103 -4.38 -18.84 -2.19
N GLY A 104 -3.08 -18.95 -2.45
CA GLY A 104 -2.39 -20.26 -2.61
C GLY A 104 -1.47 -20.67 -1.45
N ARG A 105 -1.61 -21.93 -0.99
CA ARG A 105 -0.79 -22.56 0.07
C ARG A 105 0.71 -22.53 -0.27
N VAL A 106 1.52 -22.00 0.64
CA VAL A 106 2.98 -21.86 0.54
C VAL A 106 3.63 -23.19 0.16
N ARG A 107 4.28 -23.24 -1.01
CA ARG A 107 5.37 -24.19 -1.26
C ARG A 107 6.64 -23.36 -1.41
N ARG A 108 7.63 -23.67 -0.56
CA ARG A 108 8.97 -23.08 -0.54
C ARG A 108 9.48 -22.84 -1.97
N CYS A 109 9.74 -21.58 -2.31
CA CYS A 109 10.67 -21.25 -3.39
C CYS A 109 12.08 -21.50 -2.84
N LEU A 110 12.54 -22.76 -2.91
CA LEU A 110 13.96 -23.09 -2.82
C LEU A 110 14.58 -22.70 -4.17
N ALA A 111 15.54 -21.78 -4.12
CA ALA A 111 16.53 -21.63 -5.18
C ALA A 111 17.40 -22.89 -5.27
#